data_AF-A0A4V1ZD59-F1
#
_entry.id   AF-A0A4V1ZD59-F1
#
_cell.length_a   1.000
_cell.length_b   1.000
_cell.length_c   1.000
_cell.angle_alpha   90.00
_cell.angle_beta   90.00
_cell.angle_gamma   90.00
#
_symmetry.space_group_name_H-M   'P 1'
#
loop_
_entity.id
_entity.type
_entity.pdbx_description
1 polymer ?
#
loop_
_entity_poly.entity_id
_entity_poly.type
_entity_poly.pdbx_seq_one_letter_code
_entity_poly.pdbx_strand_id
1 'polypeptide(L)'
;MKTIALILFSTLIVKAQILTLNPVNSSITITPNGLRGGNNNDSNISNVALGGSALSTNSGGIANTAIGNAALRFNTTGRYNTATGTDALTSNSIGYFNTANGVYSLKSNTKGSSNTAMGYAALFLNINGNSNTAIGQNTLGFNSSGSNNTAIGQSALNKNTSGNYNSVNGFEALINNTTGSGNVAIGFNSGNAISTGALNTFLGYNTNASADFTNAIAIGANAVVDANNKVRIGDASITAIEGQVSWSNPSDRRLKENIIYTNQLGLNFISQLQTASYNYKADKGKIRYDGFIAQDIQQILEKLEVSFSGLKKSDDGMYSLAYSDFVMPLVNAVKELKAKNDALEDRMLIVEELRAEIIKLKTEISAQKNSEK
;
A
#
# COMPACT_ATOMS: atom_id res chain seq x y z
N MET A 1 20.25 92.58 4.69
CA MET A 1 21.06 91.46 5.18
C MET A 1 20.24 90.68 6.18
N LYS A 2 20.25 89.33 6.08
CA LYS A 2 19.93 88.35 7.15
C LYS A 2 18.43 88.18 7.46
N THR A 3 17.84 86.99 7.52
CA THR A 3 18.30 85.61 7.36
C THR A 3 17.06 84.81 6.95
N ILE A 4 17.18 83.96 5.93
CA ILE A 4 16.15 82.98 5.57
C ILE A 4 16.19 81.88 6.63
N ALA A 5 15.13 81.76 7.43
CA ALA A 5 14.92 80.60 8.29
C ALA A 5 14.15 79.55 7.49
N LEU A 6 14.88 78.61 6.91
CA LEU A 6 14.32 77.40 6.33
C LEU A 6 13.93 76.47 7.47
N ILE A 7 12.63 76.38 7.76
CA ILE A 7 12.11 75.39 8.70
C ILE A 7 11.58 74.20 7.88
N LEU A 8 12.39 73.15 7.79
CA LEU A 8 11.92 71.82 7.39
C LEU A 8 11.07 71.27 8.53
N PHE A 9 9.78 71.02 8.28
CA PHE A 9 9.02 70.05 9.05
C PHE A 9 8.71 68.84 8.17
N SER A 10 9.22 67.70 8.62
CA SER A 10 9.08 66.37 8.05
C SER A 10 7.63 65.92 8.03
N THR A 11 7.31 65.06 7.07
CA THR A 11 6.00 64.42 6.91
C THR A 11 5.63 63.61 8.15
N LEU A 12 4.52 63.96 8.82
CA LEU A 12 3.90 63.13 9.84
C LEU A 12 3.02 62.07 9.14
N ILE A 13 3.48 60.83 9.08
CA ILE A 13 2.63 59.71 8.63
C ILE A 13 1.88 59.19 9.87
N VAL A 14 0.63 59.61 10.07
CA VAL A 14 -0.27 58.94 11.02
C VAL A 14 -0.99 57.83 10.27
N LYS A 15 -0.55 56.58 10.46
CA LYS A 15 -1.37 55.41 10.13
C LYS A 15 -2.29 55.11 11.31
N ALA A 16 -3.52 55.64 11.29
CA ALA A 16 -4.58 55.17 12.17
C ALA A 16 -5.20 53.89 11.55
N GLN A 17 -5.09 52.76 12.24
CA GLN A 17 -5.80 51.52 11.89
C GLN A 17 -7.27 51.57 12.37
N ILE A 18 -8.12 50.81 11.69
CA ILE A 18 -9.56 51.09 11.45
C ILE A 18 -10.51 50.66 12.59
N LEU A 19 -11.55 51.50 12.75
CA LEU A 19 -12.78 51.34 13.53
C LEU A 19 -13.88 50.64 12.69
N THR A 20 -14.62 49.68 13.27
CA THR A 20 -15.81 49.08 12.65
C THR A 20 -17.10 49.68 13.24
N LEU A 21 -18.03 50.11 12.36
CA LEU A 21 -19.35 50.70 12.70
C LEU A 21 -20.52 49.89 12.05
N ASN A 22 -20.42 48.56 12.00
CA ASN A 22 -21.42 47.71 11.32
C ASN A 22 -22.31 46.90 12.31
N PRO A 23 -23.65 46.97 12.19
CA PRO A 23 -24.61 46.35 13.11
C PRO A 23 -24.95 44.86 12.87
N VAL A 24 -24.29 44.12 11.96
CA VAL A 24 -24.62 42.70 11.72
C VAL A 24 -23.43 41.71 11.75
N ASN A 25 -22.22 42.00 11.23
CA ASN A 25 -21.06 41.07 11.36
C ASN A 25 -19.67 41.57 10.86
N SER A 26 -19.38 42.88 10.74
CA SER A 26 -18.03 43.36 10.32
C SER A 26 -17.01 43.23 11.45
N SER A 27 -16.68 41.98 11.76
CA SER A 27 -15.98 41.49 12.94
C SER A 27 -14.70 42.26 13.29
N ILE A 28 -14.51 42.52 14.59
CA ILE A 28 -13.20 42.49 15.27
C ILE A 28 -13.42 41.85 16.66
N THR A 29 -12.55 40.98 17.17
CA THR A 29 -12.51 40.65 18.61
C THR A 29 -11.09 40.38 19.08
N ILE A 30 -10.71 41.12 20.11
CA ILE A 30 -9.55 40.95 21.00
C ILE A 30 -10.06 41.17 22.45
N THR A 31 -9.38 40.61 23.45
CA THR A 31 -9.86 40.00 24.72
C THR A 31 -10.26 41.01 25.86
N PRO A 32 -10.41 40.67 27.18
CA PRO A 32 -11.24 41.38 28.19
C PRO A 32 -11.07 42.88 28.37
N ASN A 33 -9.96 43.46 27.92
CA ASN A 33 -9.68 44.88 28.07
C ASN A 33 -9.54 45.63 26.70
N GLY A 34 -9.96 45.03 25.56
CA GLY A 34 -10.16 45.68 24.23
C GLY A 34 -9.58 44.91 23.01
N LEU A 35 -9.86 45.19 21.73
CA LEU A 35 -10.92 45.95 21.03
C LEU A 35 -11.84 44.98 20.26
N ARG A 36 -13.17 45.23 20.25
CA ARG A 36 -14.20 44.34 19.67
C ARG A 36 -15.28 45.06 18.84
N GLY A 37 -15.79 44.37 17.82
CA GLY A 37 -17.09 44.49 17.16
C GLY A 37 -17.67 43.12 16.75
N GLY A 38 -18.73 42.67 17.45
CA GLY A 38 -19.89 41.90 16.96
C GLY A 38 -19.87 40.35 16.80
N ASN A 39 -19.95 39.58 17.91
CA ASN A 39 -21.04 38.60 18.19
C ASN A 39 -20.84 37.83 19.54
N ASN A 40 -21.95 37.66 20.26
CA ASN A 40 -22.35 36.81 21.42
C ASN A 40 -21.36 35.81 22.08
N ASN A 41 -20.16 36.20 22.50
CA ASN A 41 -19.32 35.38 23.41
C ASN A 41 -19.44 35.82 24.88
N ASP A 42 -20.65 35.97 25.40
CA ASP A 42 -20.95 36.54 26.73
C ASP A 42 -20.55 35.65 27.95
N SER A 43 -19.57 34.75 27.80
CA SER A 43 -18.98 34.07 28.98
C SER A 43 -17.56 33.51 28.83
N ASN A 44 -16.86 33.64 27.70
CA ASN A 44 -15.47 33.15 27.61
C ASN A 44 -14.59 33.83 26.55
N ILE A 45 -13.38 34.21 26.98
CA ILE A 45 -12.54 35.29 26.42
C ILE A 45 -11.40 34.81 25.51
N SER A 46 -11.40 33.55 25.07
CA SER A 46 -10.25 32.90 24.42
C SER A 46 -10.34 32.72 22.90
N ASN A 47 -11.38 33.24 22.23
CA ASN A 47 -11.51 33.15 20.77
C ASN A 47 -10.87 34.35 20.05
N VAL A 48 -10.24 34.11 18.89
CA VAL A 48 -9.73 35.14 17.97
C VAL A 48 -10.57 35.12 16.70
N ALA A 49 -11.10 36.27 16.28
CA ALA A 49 -11.91 36.41 15.06
C ALA A 49 -11.46 37.62 14.23
N LEU A 50 -10.94 37.38 13.02
CA LEU A 50 -10.45 38.39 12.09
C LEU A 50 -10.94 38.08 10.67
N GLY A 51 -11.95 38.80 10.20
CA GLY A 51 -12.49 38.68 8.84
C GLY A 51 -14.01 38.58 8.84
N GLY A 52 -14.67 39.19 7.85
CA GLY A 52 -16.15 39.29 7.84
C GLY A 52 -16.83 37.94 8.05
N SER A 53 -17.83 37.89 8.94
CA SER A 53 -18.56 36.67 9.36
C SER A 53 -17.73 35.58 10.06
N ALA A 54 -16.47 35.82 10.43
CA ALA A 54 -15.70 34.86 11.23
C ALA A 54 -16.38 34.61 12.58
N LEU A 55 -16.57 33.34 12.97
CA LEU A 55 -17.24 32.91 14.21
C LEU A 55 -18.66 33.47 14.43
N SER A 56 -19.37 33.91 13.37
CA SER A 56 -20.62 34.67 13.52
C SER A 56 -21.75 33.95 14.27
N THR A 57 -21.80 32.61 14.27
CA THR A 57 -22.85 31.84 14.97
C THR A 57 -22.32 31.04 16.18
N ASN A 58 -21.13 31.36 16.69
CA ASN A 58 -20.56 30.69 17.86
C ASN A 58 -21.44 30.91 19.10
N SER A 59 -22.02 29.83 19.63
CA SER A 59 -22.98 29.87 20.74
C SER A 59 -22.44 29.28 22.05
N GLY A 60 -21.24 28.68 22.03
CA GLY A 60 -20.58 28.12 23.23
C GLY A 60 -19.17 27.55 23.02
N GLY A 61 -18.61 27.68 21.81
CA GLY A 61 -17.23 27.30 21.52
C GLY A 61 -16.20 28.25 22.14
N ILE A 62 -15.08 27.71 22.62
CA ILE A 62 -13.99 28.45 23.27
C ILE A 62 -12.63 28.08 22.67
N ALA A 63 -11.64 28.96 22.84
CA ALA A 63 -10.26 28.78 22.40
C ALA A 63 -10.09 28.48 20.90
N ASN A 64 -10.91 29.11 20.06
CA ASN A 64 -10.84 29.00 18.60
C ASN A 64 -10.12 30.20 17.97
N THR A 65 -9.32 29.97 16.93
CA THR A 65 -8.71 31.02 16.10
C THR A 65 -9.34 31.01 14.71
N ALA A 66 -9.95 32.10 14.29
CA ALA A 66 -10.60 32.26 12.99
C ALA A 66 -10.07 33.50 12.27
N ILE A 67 -9.29 33.32 11.21
CA ILE A 67 -8.66 34.39 10.42
C ILE A 67 -9.00 34.18 8.95
N GLY A 68 -9.87 35.03 8.39
CA GLY A 68 -10.36 34.93 7.02
C GLY A 68 -11.86 35.22 6.93
N ASN A 69 -12.34 35.58 5.74
CA ASN A 69 -13.77 35.75 5.52
C ASN A 69 -14.50 34.41 5.75
N ALA A 70 -15.54 34.43 6.58
CA ALA A 70 -16.35 33.27 6.95
C ALA A 70 -15.58 32.09 7.58
N ALA A 71 -14.35 32.29 8.08
CA ALA A 71 -13.63 31.27 8.82
C ALA A 71 -14.42 30.88 10.09
N LEU A 72 -14.65 29.57 10.31
CA LEU A 72 -15.45 29.06 11.44
C LEU A 72 -16.85 29.70 11.57
N ARG A 73 -17.46 30.20 10.48
CA ARG A 73 -18.71 30.97 10.50
C ARG A 73 -19.84 30.28 11.27
N PHE A 74 -20.01 28.97 11.07
CA PHE A 74 -21.10 28.16 11.60
C PHE A 74 -20.74 27.32 12.84
N ASN A 75 -19.58 27.58 13.48
CA ASN A 75 -19.23 26.96 14.77
C ASN A 75 -20.34 27.19 15.79
N THR A 76 -20.83 26.16 16.49
CA THR A 76 -21.81 26.32 17.57
C THR A 76 -21.11 26.11 18.91
N THR A 77 -20.67 24.88 19.21
CA THR A 77 -20.04 24.52 20.50
C THR A 77 -18.61 23.97 20.37
N GLY A 78 -18.10 23.79 19.14
CA GLY A 78 -16.74 23.31 18.87
C GLY A 78 -15.64 24.16 19.51
N ARG A 79 -14.57 23.52 19.98
CA ARG A 79 -13.50 24.15 20.79
C ARG A 79 -12.11 23.83 20.24
N TYR A 80 -11.13 24.68 20.55
CA TYR A 80 -9.72 24.47 20.21
C TYR A 80 -9.45 24.29 18.71
N ASN A 81 -10.20 24.97 17.86
CA ASN A 81 -10.03 24.92 16.42
C ASN A 81 -9.22 26.11 15.91
N THR A 82 -8.33 25.89 14.95
CA THR A 82 -7.61 26.95 14.23
C THR A 82 -8.04 26.94 12.77
N ALA A 83 -8.52 28.06 12.25
CA ALA A 83 -8.97 28.24 10.88
C ALA A 83 -8.38 29.52 10.30
N THR A 84 -7.48 29.37 9.31
CA THR A 84 -6.82 30.48 8.61
C THR A 84 -7.05 30.33 7.12
N GLY A 85 -7.79 31.26 6.52
CA GLY A 85 -8.17 31.25 5.11
C GLY A 85 -9.65 31.58 4.90
N THR A 86 -10.00 32.05 3.72
CA THR A 86 -11.40 32.26 3.34
C THR A 86 -12.14 30.92 3.36
N ASP A 87 -13.28 30.90 4.04
CA ASP A 87 -14.11 29.71 4.23
C ASP A 87 -13.36 28.49 4.81
N ALA A 88 -12.29 28.73 5.58
CA ALA A 88 -11.64 27.67 6.33
C ALA A 88 -12.56 27.23 7.48
N LEU A 89 -12.84 25.91 7.54
CA LEU A 89 -13.61 25.29 8.63
C LEU A 89 -15.04 25.89 8.82
N THR A 90 -15.63 26.45 7.76
CA THR A 90 -16.89 27.25 7.81
C THR A 90 -18.05 26.51 8.47
N SER A 91 -18.22 25.22 8.22
CA SER A 91 -19.42 24.45 8.61
C SER A 91 -19.26 23.61 9.88
N ASN A 92 -18.15 23.79 10.63
CA ASN A 92 -17.94 23.09 11.90
C ASN A 92 -19.08 23.39 12.84
N SER A 93 -19.79 22.40 13.40
CA SER A 93 -20.82 22.65 14.40
C SER A 93 -20.28 22.35 15.80
N ILE A 94 -19.88 21.10 16.03
CA ILE A 94 -19.46 20.59 17.34
C ILE A 94 -18.00 20.06 17.38
N GLY A 95 -17.34 19.94 16.23
CA GLY A 95 -15.98 19.38 16.13
C GLY A 95 -14.94 20.18 16.91
N TYR A 96 -13.93 19.48 17.45
CA TYR A 96 -12.88 20.09 18.28
C TYR A 96 -11.47 19.67 17.84
N PHE A 97 -10.45 20.43 18.24
CA PHE A 97 -9.04 20.20 17.90
C PHE A 97 -8.72 20.14 16.39
N ASN A 98 -9.47 20.85 15.54
CA ASN A 98 -9.19 20.90 14.11
C ASN A 98 -8.25 22.06 13.75
N THR A 99 -7.29 21.83 12.85
CA THR A 99 -6.44 22.87 12.26
C THR A 99 -6.70 22.93 10.75
N ALA A 100 -7.14 24.07 10.25
CA ALA A 100 -7.45 24.33 8.85
C ALA A 100 -6.66 25.57 8.39
N ASN A 101 -5.70 25.39 7.49
CA ASN A 101 -4.89 26.46 6.93
C ASN A 101 -4.93 26.41 5.40
N GLY A 102 -5.64 27.35 4.80
CA GLY A 102 -5.86 27.42 3.36
C GLY A 102 -7.31 27.73 3.02
N VAL A 103 -7.52 28.32 1.84
CA VAL A 103 -8.87 28.62 1.33
C VAL A 103 -9.66 27.31 1.16
N TYR A 104 -10.88 27.27 1.70
CA TYR A 104 -11.75 26.10 1.73
C TYR A 104 -11.20 24.84 2.45
N SER A 105 -10.12 24.98 3.23
CA SER A 105 -9.62 23.85 4.04
C SER A 105 -10.65 23.46 5.11
N LEU A 106 -10.99 22.16 5.19
CA LEU A 106 -12.03 21.61 6.08
C LEU A 106 -13.41 22.32 6.00
N LYS A 107 -13.75 22.93 4.85
CA LYS A 107 -14.96 23.78 4.71
C LYS A 107 -16.25 23.15 5.23
N SER A 108 -16.45 21.85 4.97
CA SER A 108 -17.68 21.12 5.31
C SER A 108 -17.49 20.11 6.44
N ASN A 109 -16.58 20.39 7.39
CA ASN A 109 -16.47 19.58 8.61
C ASN A 109 -17.68 19.82 9.51
N THR A 110 -18.50 18.84 9.89
CA THR A 110 -19.67 19.10 10.76
C THR A 110 -19.45 18.64 12.19
N LYS A 111 -18.98 17.40 12.38
CA LYS A 111 -18.74 16.76 13.69
C LYS A 111 -17.31 16.24 13.86
N GLY A 112 -16.54 16.16 12.78
CA GLY A 112 -15.18 15.64 12.79
C GLY A 112 -14.26 16.41 13.74
N SER A 113 -13.38 15.68 14.43
CA SER A 113 -12.45 16.22 15.42
C SER A 113 -11.03 15.75 15.17
N SER A 114 -10.06 16.50 15.67
CA SER A 114 -8.62 16.21 15.57
C SER A 114 -8.09 16.13 14.13
N ASN A 115 -8.67 16.88 13.18
CA ASN A 115 -8.21 16.91 11.79
C ASN A 115 -7.22 18.04 11.53
N THR A 116 -6.17 17.79 10.73
CA THR A 116 -5.23 18.80 10.25
C THR A 116 -5.34 18.91 8.73
N ALA A 117 -5.68 20.07 8.20
CA ALA A 117 -5.79 20.36 6.78
C ALA A 117 -4.94 21.59 6.42
N MET A 118 -3.96 21.41 5.54
CA MET A 118 -3.08 22.48 5.08
C MET A 118 -3.03 22.50 3.55
N GLY A 119 -3.56 23.56 2.93
CA GLY A 119 -3.64 23.71 1.48
C GLY A 119 -5.03 24.12 0.99
N TYR A 120 -5.10 24.52 -0.28
CA TYR A 120 -6.38 24.85 -0.92
C TYR A 120 -7.28 23.61 -0.97
N ALA A 121 -8.48 23.71 -0.38
CA ALA A 121 -9.48 22.65 -0.35
C ALA A 121 -8.99 21.28 0.20
N ALA A 122 -7.96 21.29 1.05
CA ALA A 122 -7.57 20.11 1.83
C ALA A 122 -8.72 19.71 2.77
N LEU A 123 -9.12 18.43 2.77
CA LEU A 123 -10.27 17.92 3.53
C LEU A 123 -11.59 18.71 3.30
N PHE A 124 -11.80 19.23 2.09
CA PHE A 124 -12.93 20.10 1.75
C PHE A 124 -14.30 19.58 2.25
N LEU A 125 -14.58 18.29 2.07
CA LEU A 125 -15.79 17.62 2.50
C LEU A 125 -15.47 16.53 3.52
N ASN A 126 -15.38 16.90 4.80
CA ASN A 126 -15.12 15.98 5.93
C ASN A 126 -16.29 15.90 6.93
N ILE A 127 -17.41 15.27 6.60
CA ILE A 127 -18.65 15.39 7.40
C ILE A 127 -18.43 14.89 8.84
N ASN A 128 -17.97 13.64 9.00
CA ASN A 128 -17.83 12.95 10.30
C ASN A 128 -16.44 12.38 10.59
N GLY A 129 -15.49 12.47 9.65
CA GLY A 129 -14.16 11.87 9.78
C GLY A 129 -13.33 12.49 10.90
N ASN A 130 -12.63 11.65 11.67
CA ASN A 130 -11.76 12.08 12.77
C ASN A 130 -10.30 11.75 12.51
N SER A 131 -9.39 12.50 13.13
CA SER A 131 -7.96 12.21 13.16
C SER A 131 -7.32 12.09 11.76
N ASN A 132 -7.75 12.90 10.80
CA ASN A 132 -7.15 12.93 9.47
C ASN A 132 -6.11 14.04 9.32
N THR A 133 -5.01 13.77 8.62
CA THR A 133 -4.01 14.76 8.23
C THR A 133 -3.98 14.87 6.71
N ALA A 134 -4.23 16.07 6.17
CA ALA A 134 -4.23 16.36 4.74
C ALA A 134 -3.35 17.57 4.44
N ILE A 135 -2.28 17.37 3.68
CA ILE A 135 -1.33 18.44 3.32
C ILE A 135 -1.16 18.47 1.80
N GLY A 136 -1.61 19.57 1.18
CA GLY A 136 -1.58 19.76 -0.26
C GLY A 136 -2.91 20.27 -0.81
N GLN A 137 -2.91 20.65 -2.10
CA GLN A 137 -4.13 21.06 -2.78
C GLN A 137 -5.05 19.85 -3.01
N ASN A 138 -6.34 19.97 -2.66
CA ASN A 138 -7.36 18.94 -2.86
C ASN A 138 -7.05 17.59 -2.19
N THR A 139 -6.11 17.53 -1.25
CA THR A 139 -5.75 16.30 -0.52
C THR A 139 -6.91 15.88 0.37
N LEU A 140 -7.31 14.60 0.32
CA LEU A 140 -8.49 14.08 1.05
C LEU A 140 -9.79 14.88 0.81
N GLY A 141 -9.95 15.47 -0.39
CA GLY A 141 -11.02 16.44 -0.69
C GLY A 141 -12.45 15.97 -0.43
N PHE A 142 -12.77 14.68 -0.64
CA PHE A 142 -14.13 14.13 -0.55
C PHE A 142 -14.39 13.17 0.63
N ASN A 143 -13.59 13.26 1.70
CA ASN A 143 -13.61 12.37 2.87
C ASN A 143 -14.87 12.44 3.75
N SER A 144 -16.01 11.90 3.30
CA SER A 144 -17.28 11.99 4.04
C SER A 144 -17.23 11.50 5.50
N SER A 145 -16.68 10.30 5.77
CA SER A 145 -16.65 9.70 7.11
C SER A 145 -15.36 8.93 7.44
N GLY A 146 -14.40 8.85 6.50
CA GLY A 146 -13.13 8.17 6.73
C GLY A 146 -12.33 8.80 7.87
N SER A 147 -11.69 7.98 8.68
CA SER A 147 -10.94 8.40 9.87
C SER A 147 -9.55 7.80 9.89
N ASN A 148 -8.64 8.46 10.61
CA ASN A 148 -7.25 8.04 10.80
C ASN A 148 -6.46 7.93 9.48
N ASN A 149 -6.73 8.80 8.51
CA ASN A 149 -5.97 8.87 7.26
C ASN A 149 -4.89 9.95 7.31
N THR A 150 -3.70 9.65 6.79
CA THR A 150 -2.64 10.65 6.56
C THR A 150 -2.40 10.72 5.06
N ALA A 151 -2.55 11.90 4.47
CA ALA A 151 -2.31 12.14 3.05
C ALA A 151 -1.48 13.42 2.85
N ILE A 152 -0.39 13.30 2.10
CA ILE A 152 0.53 14.40 1.79
C ILE A 152 0.78 14.39 0.27
N GLY A 153 0.59 15.54 -0.38
CA GLY A 153 0.72 15.70 -1.82
C GLY A 153 -0.58 16.16 -2.46
N GLN A 154 -0.46 16.92 -3.55
CA GLN A 154 -1.62 17.41 -4.30
C GLN A 154 -2.47 16.23 -4.80
N SER A 155 -3.77 16.33 -4.56
CA SER A 155 -4.80 15.33 -4.91
C SER A 155 -4.56 13.94 -4.32
N ALA A 156 -3.63 13.78 -3.37
CA ALA A 156 -3.44 12.51 -2.66
C ALA A 156 -4.75 12.13 -1.95
N LEU A 157 -5.21 10.89 -2.19
CA LEU A 157 -6.40 10.32 -1.56
C LEU A 157 -7.69 11.17 -1.77
N ASN A 158 -7.77 11.91 -2.89
CA ASN A 158 -8.82 12.93 -3.12
C ASN A 158 -10.25 12.39 -3.02
N LYS A 159 -10.53 11.21 -3.60
CA LYS A 159 -11.89 10.65 -3.69
C LYS A 159 -12.28 9.74 -2.52
N ASN A 160 -11.48 9.65 -1.46
CA ASN A 160 -11.80 8.80 -0.32
C ASN A 160 -13.12 9.27 0.29
N THR A 161 -14.09 8.38 0.48
CA THR A 161 -15.39 8.69 1.08
C THR A 161 -15.47 8.15 2.50
N SER A 162 -15.15 6.87 2.71
CA SER A 162 -15.26 6.19 4.01
C SER A 162 -14.08 5.30 4.37
N GLY A 163 -13.04 5.23 3.52
CA GLY A 163 -11.82 4.48 3.80
C GLY A 163 -11.08 5.01 5.03
N ASN A 164 -10.55 4.09 5.84
CA ASN A 164 -9.86 4.40 7.10
C ASN A 164 -8.41 3.90 7.07
N TYR A 165 -7.58 4.45 7.95
CA TYR A 165 -6.22 3.96 8.19
C TYR A 165 -5.30 3.96 6.95
N ASN A 166 -5.52 4.88 6.00
CA ASN A 166 -4.67 5.02 4.83
C ASN A 166 -3.49 5.96 5.10
N SER A 167 -2.29 5.60 4.60
CA SER A 167 -1.07 6.41 4.71
C SER A 167 -0.50 6.70 3.33
N VAL A 168 -0.58 7.95 2.90
CA VAL A 168 -0.38 8.35 1.50
C VAL A 168 0.59 9.52 1.39
N ASN A 169 1.61 9.38 0.56
CA ASN A 169 2.58 10.44 0.27
C ASN A 169 2.95 10.45 -1.21
N GLY A 170 2.47 11.46 -1.94
CA GLY A 170 2.80 11.65 -3.35
C GLY A 170 1.71 12.42 -4.12
N PHE A 171 2.08 13.06 -5.23
CA PHE A 171 1.12 13.66 -6.15
C PHE A 171 0.22 12.56 -6.74
N GLU A 172 -1.10 12.72 -6.58
CA GLU A 172 -2.14 11.79 -7.07
C GLU A 172 -2.02 10.33 -6.57
N ALA A 173 -1.29 10.09 -5.48
CA ALA A 173 -1.25 8.78 -4.84
C ALA A 173 -2.63 8.42 -4.27
N LEU A 174 -3.11 7.20 -4.55
CA LEU A 174 -4.44 6.68 -4.20
C LEU A 174 -5.60 7.63 -4.53
N ILE A 175 -5.47 8.44 -5.60
CA ILE A 175 -6.46 9.48 -5.94
C ILE A 175 -7.89 8.93 -6.10
N ASN A 176 -8.04 7.70 -6.58
CA ASN A 176 -9.34 7.08 -6.83
C ASN A 176 -9.88 6.21 -5.68
N ASN A 177 -9.16 6.07 -4.57
CA ASN A 177 -9.65 5.29 -3.43
C ASN A 177 -10.96 5.91 -2.93
N THR A 178 -12.00 5.10 -2.74
CA THR A 178 -13.30 5.52 -2.22
C THR A 178 -13.53 4.92 -0.83
N THR A 179 -13.56 3.59 -0.71
CA THR A 179 -13.84 2.89 0.56
C THR A 179 -12.70 2.01 1.05
N GLY A 180 -11.64 1.84 0.25
CA GLY A 180 -10.47 1.04 0.60
C GLY A 180 -9.80 1.55 1.88
N SER A 181 -9.41 0.61 2.76
CA SER A 181 -8.86 0.90 4.08
C SER A 181 -7.52 0.20 4.29
N GLY A 182 -6.66 0.79 5.12
CA GLY A 182 -5.35 0.22 5.46
C GLY A 182 -4.36 0.20 4.30
N ASN A 183 -4.51 1.09 3.32
CA ASN A 183 -3.59 1.16 2.18
C ASN A 183 -2.43 2.11 2.47
N VAL A 184 -1.24 1.72 2.01
CA VAL A 184 -0.04 2.56 1.99
C VAL A 184 0.31 2.85 0.54
N ALA A 185 0.46 4.13 0.17
CA ALA A 185 0.92 4.53 -1.16
C ALA A 185 1.93 5.67 -1.09
N ILE A 186 3.16 5.41 -1.52
CA ILE A 186 4.27 6.36 -1.47
C ILE A 186 4.89 6.47 -2.86
N GLY A 187 4.75 7.64 -3.48
CA GLY A 187 5.27 7.95 -4.81
C GLY A 187 4.25 8.66 -5.71
N PHE A 188 4.73 9.28 -6.79
CA PHE A 188 3.86 9.88 -7.82
C PHE A 188 2.93 8.82 -8.42
N ASN A 189 1.63 9.11 -8.48
CA ASN A 189 0.60 8.26 -9.10
C ASN A 189 0.54 6.82 -8.55
N SER A 190 1.00 6.61 -7.31
CA SER A 190 1.06 5.29 -6.68
C SER A 190 -0.34 4.82 -6.25
N GLY A 191 -0.72 3.59 -6.59
CA GLY A 191 -2.00 2.98 -6.22
C GLY A 191 -3.24 3.57 -6.90
N ASN A 192 -3.10 4.30 -8.01
CA ASN A 192 -4.23 5.01 -8.65
C ASN A 192 -5.38 4.08 -9.08
N ALA A 193 -5.12 2.80 -9.39
CA ALA A 193 -6.18 1.86 -9.78
C ALA A 193 -7.04 1.37 -8.60
N ILE A 194 -6.63 1.63 -7.35
CA ILE A 194 -7.39 1.19 -6.17
C ILE A 194 -8.55 2.15 -5.90
N SER A 195 -9.77 1.60 -5.91
CA SER A 195 -11.01 2.23 -5.49
C SER A 195 -11.53 1.64 -4.18
N THR A 196 -11.62 0.32 -4.06
CA THR A 196 -12.16 -0.38 -2.88
C THR A 196 -11.19 -1.37 -2.25
N GLY A 197 -10.09 -1.68 -2.93
CA GLY A 197 -9.04 -2.57 -2.42
C GLY A 197 -8.48 -2.13 -1.06
N ALA A 198 -8.08 -3.09 -0.23
CA ALA A 198 -7.67 -2.85 1.15
C ALA A 198 -6.33 -3.50 1.49
N LEU A 199 -5.65 -3.02 2.53
CA LEU A 199 -4.40 -3.62 3.03
C LEU A 199 -3.27 -3.69 1.98
N ASN A 200 -3.28 -2.79 1.00
CA ASN A 200 -2.27 -2.79 -0.06
C ASN A 200 -1.08 -1.90 0.29
N THR A 201 0.09 -2.24 -0.26
CA THR A 201 1.31 -1.40 -0.13
C THR A 201 1.88 -1.11 -1.50
N PHE A 202 1.90 0.16 -1.89
CA PHE A 202 2.49 0.66 -3.13
C PHE A 202 3.65 1.59 -2.79
N LEU A 203 4.87 1.22 -3.20
CA LEU A 203 6.07 1.97 -2.91
C LEU A 203 6.90 2.19 -4.18
N GLY A 204 6.85 3.40 -4.73
CA GLY A 204 7.61 3.81 -5.91
C GLY A 204 6.81 4.68 -6.88
N TYR A 205 7.51 5.21 -7.89
CA TYR A 205 6.89 5.93 -8.99
C TYR A 205 5.92 5.03 -9.75
N ASN A 206 4.66 5.45 -9.88
CA ASN A 206 3.65 4.79 -10.70
C ASN A 206 3.47 3.29 -10.39
N THR A 207 3.66 2.90 -9.12
CA THR A 207 3.31 1.56 -8.63
C THR A 207 1.80 1.39 -8.63
N ASN A 208 1.30 0.21 -9.01
CA ASN A 208 -0.15 0.02 -9.13
C ASN A 208 -0.59 -1.44 -8.96
N ALA A 209 -1.90 -1.66 -9.07
CA ALA A 209 -2.53 -2.96 -9.19
C ALA A 209 -3.31 -3.05 -10.52
N SER A 210 -3.48 -4.25 -11.08
CA SER A 210 -4.31 -4.44 -12.29
C SER A 210 -5.83 -4.47 -12.01
N ALA A 211 -6.23 -4.57 -10.74
CA ALA A 211 -7.61 -4.46 -10.28
C ALA A 211 -7.67 -4.04 -8.80
N ASP A 212 -8.87 -3.97 -8.22
CA ASP A 212 -9.12 -3.72 -6.80
C ASP A 212 -8.75 -4.95 -5.93
N PHE A 213 -7.46 -5.13 -5.69
CA PHE A 213 -6.97 -6.22 -4.85
C PHE A 213 -6.88 -5.86 -3.37
N THR A 214 -6.73 -6.90 -2.56
CA THR A 214 -6.51 -6.86 -1.12
C THR A 214 -5.20 -7.57 -0.79
N ASN A 215 -4.45 -7.01 0.16
CA ASN A 215 -3.15 -7.55 0.58
C ASN A 215 -2.18 -7.72 -0.61
N ALA A 216 -2.18 -6.74 -1.52
CA ALA A 216 -1.33 -6.69 -2.69
C ALA A 216 -0.20 -5.68 -2.47
N ILE A 217 1.02 -6.09 -2.75
CA ILE A 217 2.23 -5.30 -2.48
C ILE A 217 2.98 -5.10 -3.79
N ALA A 218 3.20 -3.85 -4.20
CA ALA A 218 4.02 -3.49 -5.35
C ALA A 218 5.12 -2.51 -4.95
N ILE A 219 6.38 -2.91 -5.16
CA ILE A 219 7.57 -2.14 -4.75
C ILE A 219 8.46 -1.92 -5.97
N GLY A 220 8.90 -0.68 -6.20
CA GLY A 220 9.77 -0.30 -7.32
C GLY A 220 9.02 0.41 -8.45
N ALA A 221 9.72 1.23 -9.23
CA ALA A 221 9.10 2.05 -10.28
C ALA A 221 8.32 1.17 -11.27
N ASN A 222 7.08 1.58 -11.58
CA ASN A 222 6.15 0.90 -12.48
C ASN A 222 5.80 -0.55 -12.11
N ALA A 223 6.08 -1.00 -10.88
CA ALA A 223 5.66 -2.33 -10.45
C ALA A 223 4.13 -2.41 -10.41
N VAL A 224 3.56 -3.40 -11.09
CA VAL A 224 2.12 -3.68 -11.10
C VAL A 224 1.86 -5.06 -10.53
N VAL A 225 1.11 -5.13 -9.42
CA VAL A 225 0.65 -6.38 -8.83
C VAL A 225 -0.70 -6.79 -9.45
N ASP A 226 -0.89 -8.07 -9.68
CA ASP A 226 -1.97 -8.63 -10.50
C ASP A 226 -2.88 -9.63 -9.76
N ALA A 227 -2.74 -9.73 -8.43
CA ALA A 227 -3.57 -10.63 -7.62
C ALA A 227 -3.63 -10.17 -6.15
N ASN A 228 -4.65 -10.69 -5.44
CA ASN A 228 -4.70 -10.65 -3.98
C ASN A 228 -3.53 -11.44 -3.37
N ASN A 229 -3.12 -11.07 -2.15
CA ASN A 229 -2.11 -11.79 -1.36
C ASN A 229 -0.78 -12.00 -2.10
N LYS A 230 -0.38 -11.06 -2.96
CA LYS A 230 0.80 -11.17 -3.82
C LYS A 230 1.75 -10.01 -3.61
N VAL A 231 3.04 -10.32 -3.63
CA VAL A 231 4.12 -9.34 -3.63
C VAL A 231 4.74 -9.31 -5.03
N ARG A 232 4.82 -8.11 -5.62
CA ARG A 232 5.57 -7.81 -6.85
C ARG A 232 6.71 -6.85 -6.50
N ILE A 233 7.95 -7.25 -6.80
CA ILE A 233 9.14 -6.40 -6.65
C ILE A 233 9.65 -6.07 -8.05
N GLY A 234 9.40 -4.83 -8.46
CA GLY A 234 9.78 -4.21 -9.72
C GLY A 234 8.96 -4.63 -10.93
N ASP A 235 9.31 -4.04 -12.08
CA ASP A 235 8.66 -4.26 -13.37
C ASP A 235 9.45 -5.26 -14.24
N ALA A 236 9.21 -5.27 -15.56
CA ALA A 236 9.90 -6.18 -16.48
C ALA A 236 11.35 -5.76 -16.81
N SER A 237 11.78 -4.56 -16.39
CA SER A 237 13.13 -4.05 -16.64
C SER A 237 14.15 -4.47 -15.58
N ILE A 238 13.70 -5.05 -14.45
CA ILE A 238 14.59 -5.53 -13.40
C ILE A 238 15.47 -6.67 -13.89
N THR A 239 16.79 -6.51 -13.75
CA THR A 239 17.79 -7.50 -14.19
C THR A 239 18.31 -8.39 -13.06
N ALA A 240 18.22 -7.94 -11.81
CA ALA A 240 18.65 -8.69 -10.63
C ALA A 240 17.87 -8.26 -9.39
N ILE A 241 17.63 -9.21 -8.49
CA ILE A 241 17.13 -8.96 -7.13
C ILE A 241 18.18 -9.55 -6.19
N GLU A 242 18.95 -8.68 -5.53
CA GLU A 242 20.12 -9.07 -4.73
C GLU A 242 19.91 -8.80 -3.24
N GLY A 243 20.53 -9.65 -2.42
CA GLY A 243 20.65 -9.50 -0.98
C GLY A 243 21.85 -10.31 -0.49
N GLN A 244 22.54 -9.84 0.54
CA GLN A 244 23.72 -10.54 1.08
C GLN A 244 23.35 -11.89 1.72
N VAL A 245 22.12 -12.02 2.23
CA VAL A 245 21.60 -13.23 2.87
C VAL A 245 20.48 -13.81 2.03
N SER A 246 20.48 -15.14 1.87
CA SER A 246 19.46 -15.87 1.15
C SER A 246 18.07 -15.72 1.77
N TRP A 247 17.04 -15.82 0.93
CA TRP A 247 15.66 -15.86 1.39
C TRP A 247 15.41 -17.15 2.16
N SER A 248 14.80 -17.04 3.35
CA SER A 248 14.47 -18.18 4.18
C SER A 248 12.96 -18.28 4.37
N ASN A 249 12.46 -19.52 4.41
CA ASN A 249 11.07 -19.83 4.70
C ASN A 249 10.96 -20.39 6.13
N PRO A 250 10.12 -19.82 7.02
CA PRO A 250 9.86 -20.40 8.33
C PRO A 250 9.39 -21.86 8.21
N SER A 251 10.06 -22.78 8.90
CA SER A 251 9.85 -24.23 8.71
C SER A 251 9.90 -25.05 10.02
N ASP A 252 9.99 -24.38 11.17
CA ASP A 252 10.04 -24.99 12.51
C ASP A 252 8.83 -25.90 12.76
N ARG A 253 9.04 -27.05 13.44
CA ARG A 253 7.98 -28.02 13.74
C ARG A 253 6.83 -27.40 14.54
N ARG A 254 7.10 -26.40 15.39
CA ARG A 254 6.07 -25.68 16.17
C ARG A 254 5.10 -24.88 15.31
N LEU A 255 5.47 -24.59 14.06
CA LEU A 255 4.62 -23.89 13.08
C LEU A 255 3.84 -24.87 12.18
N LYS A 256 3.93 -26.18 12.43
CA LYS A 256 3.37 -27.22 11.56
C LYS A 256 2.54 -28.23 12.36
N GLU A 257 1.44 -28.65 11.77
CA GLU A 257 0.58 -29.71 12.26
C GLU A 257 0.32 -30.74 11.14
N ASN A 258 -0.26 -31.89 11.49
CA ASN A 258 -0.63 -32.94 10.52
C ASN A 258 0.53 -33.34 9.57
N ILE A 259 1.74 -33.48 10.11
CA ILE A 259 2.94 -33.77 9.34
C ILE A 259 2.89 -35.22 8.83
N ILE A 260 2.77 -35.38 7.51
CA ILE A 260 2.82 -36.68 6.81
C ILE A 260 4.12 -36.75 6.01
N TYR A 261 4.89 -37.82 6.22
CA TYR A 261 6.04 -38.14 5.38
C TYR A 261 5.57 -38.89 4.14
N THR A 262 5.82 -38.36 2.95
CA THR A 262 5.27 -38.88 1.68
C THR A 262 6.32 -38.92 0.57
N ASN A 263 6.17 -39.87 -0.35
CA ASN A 263 6.91 -40.01 -1.60
C ASN A 263 6.02 -39.87 -2.84
N GLN A 264 4.78 -39.38 -2.69
CA GLN A 264 3.83 -39.24 -3.81
C GLN A 264 4.38 -38.36 -4.94
N LEU A 265 5.12 -37.32 -4.59
CA LEU A 265 5.88 -36.51 -5.55
C LEU A 265 7.34 -36.97 -5.51
N GLY A 266 7.76 -37.64 -6.57
CA GLY A 266 9.06 -38.30 -6.71
C GLY A 266 9.43 -38.55 -8.17
N LEU A 267 10.05 -39.69 -8.49
CA LEU A 267 10.59 -39.94 -9.83
C LEU A 267 9.48 -39.94 -10.90
N ASN A 268 8.30 -40.48 -10.58
CA ASN A 268 7.16 -40.50 -11.50
C ASN A 268 6.68 -39.09 -11.89
N PHE A 269 6.74 -38.13 -10.97
CA PHE A 269 6.41 -36.73 -11.24
C PHE A 269 7.52 -36.04 -12.03
N ILE A 270 8.77 -36.10 -11.53
CA ILE A 270 9.91 -35.38 -12.11
C ILE A 270 10.21 -35.84 -13.54
N SER A 271 10.10 -37.14 -13.83
CA SER A 271 10.39 -37.69 -15.16
C SER A 271 9.39 -37.29 -16.25
N GLN A 272 8.22 -36.77 -15.87
CA GLN A 272 7.20 -36.27 -16.81
C GLN A 272 7.33 -34.77 -17.09
N LEU A 273 8.20 -34.04 -16.38
CA LEU A 273 8.37 -32.60 -16.58
C LEU A 273 9.04 -32.31 -17.93
N GLN A 274 8.47 -31.37 -18.67
CA GLN A 274 9.04 -30.90 -19.93
C GLN A 274 9.72 -29.54 -19.75
N THR A 275 11.02 -29.47 -20.04
CA THR A 275 11.74 -28.20 -20.08
C THR A 275 11.34 -27.39 -21.31
N ALA A 276 11.33 -26.07 -21.14
CA ALA A 276 10.98 -25.13 -22.19
C ALA A 276 11.98 -23.97 -22.17
N SER A 277 12.33 -23.51 -23.38
CA SER A 277 13.03 -22.25 -23.57
C SER A 277 12.07 -21.25 -24.21
N TYR A 278 11.96 -20.05 -23.64
CA TYR A 278 10.96 -19.06 -24.04
C TYR A 278 11.51 -17.63 -23.93
N ASN A 279 10.77 -16.67 -24.46
CA ASN A 279 10.98 -15.24 -24.21
C ASN A 279 9.66 -14.64 -23.73
N TYR A 280 9.73 -13.55 -22.98
CA TYR A 280 8.53 -12.85 -22.56
C TYR A 280 7.95 -12.03 -23.71
N LYS A 281 6.62 -12.08 -23.88
CA LYS A 281 5.93 -11.29 -24.91
C LYS A 281 6.22 -9.79 -24.77
N ALA A 282 6.23 -9.28 -23.54
CA ALA A 282 6.46 -7.88 -23.19
C ALA A 282 7.93 -7.44 -23.29
N ASP A 283 8.88 -8.39 -23.30
CA ASP A 283 10.30 -8.07 -23.45
C ASP A 283 10.62 -7.72 -24.91
N LYS A 284 11.13 -6.50 -25.10
CA LYS A 284 11.58 -5.98 -26.41
C LYS A 284 12.94 -6.53 -26.81
N GLY A 285 13.80 -6.85 -25.84
CA GLY A 285 15.13 -7.44 -26.08
C GLY A 285 15.08 -8.91 -26.50
N LYS A 286 13.92 -9.57 -26.31
CA LYS A 286 13.70 -10.99 -26.62
C LYS A 286 14.75 -11.90 -25.99
N ILE A 287 15.12 -11.59 -24.75
CA ILE A 287 16.02 -12.40 -23.95
C ILE A 287 15.43 -13.81 -23.83
N ARG A 288 16.29 -14.82 -24.01
CA ARG A 288 15.94 -16.23 -23.90
C ARG A 288 16.06 -16.65 -22.45
N TYR A 289 15.03 -17.32 -21.95
CA TYR A 289 14.96 -17.91 -20.62
C TYR A 289 14.68 -19.41 -20.74
N ASP A 290 15.16 -20.17 -19.77
CA ASP A 290 14.94 -21.61 -19.66
C ASP A 290 14.15 -21.91 -18.39
N GLY A 291 13.23 -22.87 -18.47
CA GLY A 291 12.38 -23.22 -17.34
C GLY A 291 11.27 -24.21 -17.71
N PHE A 292 10.11 -24.04 -17.09
CA PHE A 292 8.92 -24.86 -17.32
C PHE A 292 7.70 -24.00 -17.62
N ILE A 293 6.70 -24.59 -18.29
CA ILE A 293 5.38 -23.99 -18.48
C ILE A 293 4.46 -24.51 -17.37
N ALA A 294 3.84 -23.58 -16.64
CA ALA A 294 3.07 -23.92 -15.44
C ALA A 294 1.83 -24.79 -15.75
N GLN A 295 1.20 -24.57 -16.91
CA GLN A 295 0.04 -25.33 -17.37
C GLN A 295 0.39 -26.78 -17.71
N ASP A 296 1.59 -27.05 -18.23
CA ASP A 296 2.04 -28.42 -18.50
C ASP A 296 2.20 -29.19 -17.17
N ILE A 297 2.72 -28.52 -16.15
CA ILE A 297 2.84 -29.08 -14.79
C ILE A 297 1.46 -29.34 -14.20
N GLN A 298 0.50 -28.44 -14.38
CA GLN A 298 -0.88 -28.65 -13.93
C GLN A 298 -1.47 -29.94 -14.51
N GLN A 299 -1.32 -30.18 -15.82
CA GLN A 299 -1.84 -31.39 -16.47
C GLN A 299 -1.21 -32.67 -15.90
N ILE A 300 0.08 -32.64 -15.58
CA ILE A 300 0.77 -33.76 -14.95
C ILE A 300 0.20 -34.02 -13.54
N LEU A 301 0.00 -32.96 -12.75
CA LEU A 301 -0.56 -33.07 -11.40
C LEU A 301 -1.99 -33.63 -11.41
N GLU A 302 -2.82 -33.18 -12.35
CA GLU A 302 -4.18 -33.69 -12.55
C GLU A 302 -4.17 -35.18 -12.95
N LYS A 303 -3.32 -35.57 -13.90
CA LYS A 303 -3.15 -36.97 -14.33
C LYS A 303 -2.67 -37.88 -13.20
N LEU A 304 -1.81 -37.37 -12.32
CA LEU A 304 -1.27 -38.11 -11.19
C LEU A 304 -2.18 -38.04 -9.95
N GLU A 305 -3.25 -37.25 -9.98
CA GLU A 305 -4.17 -37.01 -8.87
C GLU A 305 -3.44 -36.54 -7.58
N VAL A 306 -2.43 -35.67 -7.74
CA VAL A 306 -1.62 -35.14 -6.64
C VAL A 306 -1.59 -33.62 -6.63
N SER A 307 -1.54 -33.03 -5.43
CA SER A 307 -1.35 -31.59 -5.25
C SER A 307 0.12 -31.24 -5.06
N PHE A 308 0.58 -30.11 -5.61
CA PHE A 308 1.94 -29.63 -5.42
C PHE A 308 1.96 -28.14 -5.07
N SER A 309 2.61 -27.79 -3.95
CA SER A 309 2.65 -26.42 -3.42
C SER A 309 3.35 -25.43 -4.36
N GLY A 310 4.27 -25.91 -5.20
CA GLY A 310 5.06 -25.08 -6.09
C GLY A 310 4.30 -24.57 -7.31
N LEU A 311 3.12 -25.11 -7.62
CA LEU A 311 2.22 -24.54 -8.63
C LEU A 311 1.21 -23.62 -7.95
N LYS A 312 1.22 -22.34 -8.33
CA LYS A 312 0.26 -21.34 -7.84
C LYS A 312 -0.61 -20.84 -8.98
N LYS A 313 -1.87 -20.52 -8.67
CA LYS A 313 -2.82 -19.86 -9.57
C LYS A 313 -3.41 -18.65 -8.84
N SER A 314 -3.36 -17.48 -9.46
CA SER A 314 -4.03 -16.28 -8.95
C SER A 314 -5.52 -16.27 -9.29
N ASP A 315 -6.27 -15.36 -8.66
CA ASP A 315 -7.72 -15.23 -8.82
C ASP A 315 -8.12 -14.86 -10.26
N ASP A 316 -7.26 -14.14 -10.99
CA ASP A 316 -7.42 -13.81 -12.41
C ASP A 316 -7.08 -14.99 -13.37
N GLY A 317 -6.64 -16.12 -12.81
CA GLY A 317 -6.31 -17.33 -13.54
C GLY A 317 -4.87 -17.45 -14.01
N MET A 318 -3.99 -16.48 -13.72
CA MET A 318 -2.57 -16.57 -14.06
C MET A 318 -1.84 -17.61 -13.21
N TYR A 319 -0.99 -18.43 -13.84
CA TYR A 319 -0.19 -19.43 -13.14
C TYR A 319 1.24 -18.95 -12.88
N SER A 320 1.83 -19.40 -11.77
CA SER A 320 3.23 -19.16 -11.43
C SER A 320 3.86 -20.38 -10.76
N LEU A 321 5.20 -20.45 -10.80
CA LEU A 321 5.98 -21.57 -10.27
C LEU A 321 6.96 -21.11 -9.20
N ALA A 322 6.97 -21.80 -8.06
CA ALA A 322 8.00 -21.69 -7.04
C ALA A 322 9.07 -22.77 -7.27
N TYR A 323 10.16 -22.41 -7.96
CA TYR A 323 11.23 -23.34 -8.32
C TYR A 323 11.88 -24.02 -7.09
N SER A 324 11.94 -23.33 -5.95
CA SER A 324 12.44 -23.89 -4.69
C SER A 324 11.66 -25.10 -4.20
N ASP A 325 10.36 -25.18 -4.51
CA ASP A 325 9.49 -26.25 -4.02
C ASP A 325 9.75 -27.57 -4.76
N PHE A 326 10.42 -27.54 -5.92
CA PHE A 326 10.81 -28.75 -6.65
C PHE A 326 11.95 -29.51 -5.96
N VAL A 327 12.65 -28.91 -4.99
CA VAL A 327 13.72 -29.59 -4.24
C VAL A 327 13.19 -30.83 -3.53
N MET A 328 12.00 -30.79 -2.94
CA MET A 328 11.45 -31.95 -2.23
C MET A 328 11.14 -33.13 -3.19
N PRO A 329 10.40 -32.95 -4.30
CA PRO A 329 10.20 -34.03 -5.27
C PRO A 329 11.49 -34.55 -5.89
N LEU A 330 12.49 -33.67 -6.12
CA LEU A 330 13.81 -34.08 -6.60
C LEU A 330 14.54 -34.98 -5.58
N VAL A 331 14.49 -34.64 -4.29
CA VAL A 331 15.07 -35.49 -3.23
C VAL A 331 14.40 -36.86 -3.20
N ASN A 332 13.08 -36.93 -3.34
CA ASN A 332 12.36 -38.20 -3.42
C ASN A 332 12.75 -39.00 -4.67
N ALA A 333 12.82 -38.36 -5.83
CA ALA A 333 13.26 -38.99 -7.07
C ALA A 333 14.68 -39.57 -6.96
N VAL A 334 15.61 -38.86 -6.33
CA VAL A 334 16.98 -39.35 -6.09
C VAL A 334 16.99 -40.55 -5.16
N LYS A 335 16.18 -40.55 -4.09
CA LYS A 335 16.03 -41.71 -3.20
C LYS A 335 15.49 -42.93 -3.94
N GLU A 336 14.47 -42.74 -4.78
CA GLU A 336 13.90 -43.81 -5.61
C GLU A 336 14.91 -44.35 -6.63
N LEU A 337 15.68 -43.48 -7.29
CA LEU A 337 16.73 -43.88 -8.21
C LEU A 337 17.84 -44.65 -7.50
N LYS A 338 18.26 -44.21 -6.31
CA LYS A 338 19.24 -44.94 -5.49
C LYS A 338 18.75 -46.36 -5.17
N ALA A 339 17.51 -46.50 -4.72
CA ALA A 339 16.94 -47.82 -4.42
C ALA A 339 16.88 -48.73 -5.66
N LYS A 340 16.58 -48.17 -6.84
CA LYS A 340 16.61 -48.93 -8.10
C LYS A 340 18.03 -49.34 -8.51
N ASN A 341 19.01 -48.47 -8.33
CA ASN A 341 20.41 -48.79 -8.62
C ASN A 341 20.92 -49.90 -7.70
N ASP A 342 20.61 -49.84 -6.40
CA ASP A 342 20.99 -50.89 -5.45
C ASP A 342 20.41 -52.25 -5.85
N ALA A 343 19.13 -52.27 -6.23
CA ALA A 343 18.50 -53.49 -6.73
C ALA A 343 19.09 -53.99 -8.06
N LEU A 344 19.60 -53.09 -8.92
CA LEU A 344 20.29 -53.48 -10.14
C LEU A 344 21.68 -54.08 -9.85
N GLU A 345 22.41 -53.50 -8.90
CA GLU A 345 23.71 -54.03 -8.44
C GLU A 345 23.56 -55.44 -7.86
N ASP A 346 22.56 -55.66 -7.00
CA ASP A 346 22.24 -56.99 -6.45
C ASP A 346 21.93 -58.01 -7.57
N ARG A 347 21.15 -57.60 -8.58
CA ARG A 347 20.83 -58.47 -9.72
C ARG A 347 22.07 -58.77 -10.57
N MET A 348 23.00 -57.84 -10.71
CA MET A 348 24.26 -58.08 -11.41
C MET A 348 25.12 -59.11 -10.68
N LEU A 349 25.16 -59.08 -9.34
CA LEU A 349 25.87 -60.10 -8.55
C LEU A 349 25.30 -61.50 -8.80
N ILE A 350 23.97 -61.65 -8.73
CA ILE A 350 23.30 -62.94 -9.01
C ILE A 350 23.61 -63.42 -10.44
N VAL A 351 23.63 -62.52 -11.43
CA VAL A 351 23.96 -62.88 -12.82
C VAL A 351 25.40 -63.37 -12.94
N GLU A 352 26.36 -62.76 -12.23
CA GLU A 352 27.75 -63.21 -12.23
C GLU A 352 27.92 -64.57 -11.52
N GLU A 353 27.19 -64.81 -10.43
CA GLU A 353 27.15 -66.13 -9.76
C GLU A 353 26.60 -67.22 -10.69
N LEU A 354 25.46 -66.97 -11.35
CA LEU A 354 24.87 -67.90 -12.31
C LEU A 354 25.80 -68.15 -13.51
N ARG A 355 26.53 -67.13 -13.98
CA ARG A 355 27.53 -67.29 -15.06
C ARG A 355 28.66 -68.21 -14.62
N ALA A 356 29.17 -68.05 -13.40
CA ALA A 356 30.21 -68.92 -12.86
C ALA A 356 29.72 -70.38 -12.76
N GLU A 357 28.49 -70.60 -12.32
CA GLU A 357 27.90 -71.94 -12.23
C GLU A 357 27.69 -72.59 -13.61
N ILE A 358 27.21 -71.83 -14.60
CA ILE A 358 27.06 -72.32 -15.98
C ILE A 358 28.42 -72.73 -16.57
N ILE A 359 29.48 -71.95 -16.33
CA ILE A 359 30.84 -72.30 -16.79
C ILE A 359 31.29 -73.62 -16.16
N LYS A 360 31.04 -73.79 -14.86
CA LYS A 360 31.35 -75.03 -14.13
C LYS A 360 30.62 -76.24 -14.74
N LEU A 361 29.29 -76.14 -14.90
CA LEU A 361 28.47 -77.21 -15.50
C LEU A 361 28.89 -77.55 -16.93
N LYS A 362 29.21 -76.54 -17.77
CA LYS A 362 29.73 -76.77 -19.12
C LYS A 362 31.04 -77.55 -19.11
N THR A 363 31.92 -77.25 -18.15
CA THR A 363 33.21 -77.95 -17.99
C THR A 363 32.98 -79.41 -17.59
N GLU A 364 32.07 -79.66 -16.64
CA GLU A 364 31.69 -81.01 -16.20
C GLU A 364 31.06 -81.85 -17.33
N ILE A 365 30.13 -81.28 -18.10
CA ILE A 365 29.51 -81.94 -19.26
C ILE A 365 30.56 -82.27 -20.34
N SER A 366 31.51 -81.36 -20.58
CA SER A 366 32.59 -81.59 -21.55
C SER A 366 33.52 -82.71 -21.10
N ALA A 367 33.79 -82.81 -19.79
CA ALA A 367 34.55 -83.91 -19.21
C ALA A 367 33.83 -85.26 -19.37
N GLN A 368 32.51 -85.31 -19.10
CA GLN A 368 31.70 -86.53 -19.28
C GLN A 368 31.65 -87.00 -20.74
N LYS A 369 31.49 -86.08 -21.70
CA LYS A 369 31.51 -86.44 -23.14
C LYS A 369 32.86 -87.00 -23.63
N ASN A 370 33.95 -86.65 -22.96
CA ASN A 370 35.29 -87.18 -23.29
C ASN A 370 35.58 -88.52 -22.61
N SER A 371 34.83 -88.90 -21.57
CA SER A 371 34.93 -90.23 -20.94
C SER A 371 34.06 -91.32 -21.59
N GLU A 372 33.13 -90.94 -22.48
CA GLU A 372 32.24 -91.85 -23.21
C GLU A 372 32.69 -92.16 -24.65
N LYS A 373 33.85 -91.63 -25.07
CA LYS A 373 34.57 -92.02 -26.30
C LYS A 373 35.81 -92.83 -25.94
#